data_AF-A0A8F7PZX1-F1
#
_entry.id   AF-A0A8F7PZX1-F1
#
_cell.length_a   1.000
_cell.length_b   1.000
_cell.length_c   1.000
_cell.angle_alpha   90.00
_cell.angle_beta   90.00
_cell.angle_gamma   90.00
#
_symmetry.space_group_name_H-M   'P 1'
#
loop_
_entity.id
_entity.type
_entity.pdbx_description
1 polymer ?
#
loop_
_entity_poly.entity_id
_entity_poly.type
_entity_poly.pdbx_seq_one_letter_code
_entity_poly.pdbx_strand_id
1 'polypeptide(L)'
;MVGQWYYTRLDACGSAKLTYDVIDTRTKKKIGGATFTAKQEYVLEAKSGSWKTDVSLKQESAWGEAKALRASWKTECIAASACAAGSAWQGAQPIATGKTLHGGTSHQWKAGQNIEGFRTKTTVTVLGAGQVLLSPATFEPPGKMTIRCDKTASGTSVGCVFPSFAPTLVLPLNHRGHVNVAWSMQYLTDHWGWEGKGSPLTREADDAVSQANRGKVCDSAFTKDPTVPDDSCDEFPFAATNQSGAQLGLSGKDCAQIRPDMPANGRYTVTYVNNTSGRRCTIGHVPNKENGSVGGSLSSFYQNNRVLNDEKFWLAVQ
;
A
#
# COMPACT_ATOMS: atom_id res chain seq x y z
N MET A 1 19.94 -0.15 -14.54
CA MET A 1 18.74 -0.32 -15.40
C MET A 1 17.51 -0.09 -14.54
N VAL A 2 16.53 0.69 -15.02
CA VAL A 2 15.26 0.88 -14.31
C VAL A 2 14.23 -0.02 -14.99
N GLY A 3 13.84 -1.10 -14.32
CA GLY A 3 12.73 -1.94 -14.77
C GLY A 3 11.38 -1.23 -14.69
N GLN A 4 10.36 -1.74 -15.38
CA GLN A 4 8.99 -1.34 -15.07
C GLN A 4 8.57 -2.04 -13.78
N TRP A 5 8.04 -1.28 -12.83
CA TRP A 5 7.58 -1.76 -11.53
C TRP A 5 6.12 -1.40 -11.31
N TYR A 6 5.36 -2.36 -10.79
CA TYR A 6 4.01 -2.20 -10.30
C TYR A 6 4.00 -2.63 -8.85
N TYR A 7 3.26 -1.93 -7.99
CA TYR A 7 3.18 -2.29 -6.58
C TYR A 7 1.84 -1.87 -5.99
N THR A 8 1.39 -2.67 -5.02
CA THR A 8 0.28 -2.40 -4.10
C THR A 8 0.88 -2.05 -2.74
N ARG A 9 0.04 -2.03 -1.70
CA ARG A 9 0.49 -1.85 -0.32
C ARG A 9 1.41 -2.98 0.16
N LEU A 10 1.22 -4.19 -0.34
CA LEU A 10 1.87 -5.42 0.15
C LEU A 10 2.65 -6.17 -0.92
N ASP A 11 2.38 -5.91 -2.20
CA ASP A 11 3.01 -6.63 -3.29
C ASP A 11 3.77 -5.67 -4.21
N ALA A 12 4.85 -6.14 -4.82
CA ALA A 12 5.47 -5.43 -5.92
C ALA A 12 6.01 -6.41 -6.96
N CYS A 13 5.93 -6.08 -8.24
CA CYS A 13 6.52 -6.86 -9.33
C CYS A 13 7.32 -5.93 -10.23
N GLY A 14 8.56 -6.32 -10.54
CA GLY A 14 9.47 -5.61 -11.40
C GLY A 14 10.04 -6.51 -12.48
N SER A 15 10.29 -5.96 -13.67
CA SER A 15 10.97 -6.69 -14.74
C SER A 15 12.08 -5.86 -15.39
N ALA A 16 13.19 -6.51 -15.73
CA ALA A 16 14.34 -5.91 -16.40
C ALA A 16 14.89 -6.83 -17.49
N LYS A 17 15.37 -6.25 -18.60
CA LYS A 17 16.18 -6.97 -19.58
C LYS A 17 17.64 -6.83 -19.20
N LEU A 18 18.38 -7.93 -19.14
CA LEU A 18 19.81 -7.93 -18.86
C LEU A 18 20.59 -8.31 -20.12
N THR A 19 21.75 -7.70 -20.30
CA THR A 19 22.71 -8.05 -21.36
C THR A 19 23.99 -8.57 -20.73
N TYR A 20 24.53 -9.64 -21.32
CA TYR A 20 25.79 -10.25 -20.93
C TYR A 20 26.70 -10.26 -22.15
N ASP A 21 27.90 -9.70 -22.01
CA ASP A 21 28.87 -9.57 -23.09
C ASP A 21 30.18 -10.25 -22.69
N VAL A 22 30.70 -11.11 -23.59
CA VAL A 22 32.02 -11.71 -23.43
C VAL A 22 33.01 -10.92 -24.27
N ILE A 23 34.01 -10.34 -23.63
CA ILE A 23 35.04 -9.53 -24.27
C ILE A 23 36.39 -10.22 -24.13
N ASP A 24 37.07 -10.43 -25.26
CA ASP A 24 38.47 -10.85 -25.27
C ASP A 24 39.32 -9.72 -24.67
N THR A 25 39.98 -9.96 -23.54
CA THR A 25 40.74 -8.94 -22.83
C THR A 25 41.99 -8.48 -23.57
N ARG A 26 42.54 -9.31 -24.47
CA ARG A 26 43.71 -8.99 -25.32
C ARG A 26 43.29 -8.17 -26.53
N THR A 27 42.26 -8.60 -27.25
CA THR A 27 41.84 -7.94 -28.50
C THR A 27 40.77 -6.86 -28.31
N LYS A 28 40.17 -6.79 -27.12
CA LYS A 28 39.03 -5.93 -26.76
C LYS A 28 37.77 -6.17 -27.60
N LYS A 29 37.71 -7.27 -28.37
CA LYS A 29 36.57 -7.60 -29.22
C LYS A 29 35.51 -8.38 -28.44
N LYS A 30 34.25 -8.13 -28.77
CA LYS A 30 33.11 -8.93 -28.29
C LYS A 30 33.12 -10.29 -29.01
N ILE A 31 33.29 -11.37 -28.26
CA ILE A 31 33.40 -12.75 -28.74
C ILE A 31 32.22 -13.64 -28.33
N GLY A 32 31.28 -13.08 -27.56
CA GLY A 32 30.04 -13.74 -27.19
C GLY A 32 29.06 -12.76 -26.58
N GLY A 33 27.81 -13.18 -26.49
CA GLY A 33 26.81 -12.42 -25.75
C GLY A 33 25.55 -13.22 -25.48
N ALA A 34 24.81 -12.81 -24.45
CA ALA A 34 23.53 -13.36 -24.08
C ALA A 34 22.58 -12.26 -23.60
N THR A 35 21.28 -12.51 -23.73
CA THR A 35 20.24 -11.62 -23.19
C THR A 35 19.34 -12.39 -22.24
N PHE A 36 18.87 -11.70 -21.20
CA PHE A 36 18.01 -12.28 -20.19
C PHE A 36 16.79 -11.41 -19.90
N THR A 37 15.69 -12.04 -19.52
CA THR A 37 14.57 -11.39 -18.86
C THR A 37 14.62 -11.76 -17.37
N ALA A 38 14.79 -10.75 -16.52
CA ALA A 38 14.79 -10.87 -15.07
C ALA A 38 13.46 -10.33 -14.53
N LYS A 39 12.79 -11.08 -13.65
CA LYS A 39 11.62 -10.61 -12.90
C LYS A 39 11.84 -10.80 -11.40
N GLN A 40 11.34 -9.86 -10.62
CA GLN A 40 11.37 -9.91 -9.17
C GLN A 40 10.03 -9.48 -8.61
N GLU A 41 9.51 -10.28 -7.69
CA GLU A 41 8.32 -10.00 -6.91
C GLU A 41 8.69 -9.82 -5.44
N TYR A 42 7.97 -8.95 -4.75
CA TYR A 42 8.00 -8.76 -3.31
C TYR A 42 6.63 -9.09 -2.76
N VAL A 43 6.59 -9.85 -1.67
CA VAL A 43 5.39 -10.11 -0.89
C VAL A 43 5.68 -9.72 0.54
N LEU A 44 5.07 -8.62 0.99
CA LEU A 44 5.16 -8.08 2.34
C LEU A 44 3.96 -8.50 3.17
N GLU A 45 4.11 -8.44 4.48
CA GLU A 45 3.08 -8.85 5.43
C GLU A 45 2.79 -7.72 6.43
N ALA A 46 1.55 -7.22 6.45
CA ALA A 46 1.17 -6.13 7.38
C ALA A 46 1.29 -6.52 8.85
N LYS A 47 1.31 -7.82 9.16
CA LYS A 47 1.36 -8.40 10.52
C LYS A 47 2.55 -9.33 10.75
N SER A 48 3.56 -9.30 9.86
CA SER A 48 4.82 -10.00 10.07
C SER A 48 6.03 -9.19 9.60
N GLY A 49 7.13 -9.26 10.35
CA GLY A 49 8.43 -8.74 9.90
C GLY A 49 9.10 -9.61 8.84
N SER A 50 8.51 -10.78 8.54
CA SER A 50 8.95 -11.63 7.44
C SER A 50 8.31 -11.17 6.14
N TRP A 51 9.09 -11.16 5.07
CA TRP A 51 8.64 -10.86 3.72
C TRP A 51 9.41 -11.70 2.72
N LYS A 52 8.90 -11.86 1.50
CA LYS A 52 9.48 -12.75 0.50
C LYS A 52 9.86 -12.00 -0.75
N THR A 53 10.86 -12.53 -1.44
CA THR A 53 11.13 -12.21 -2.83
C THR A 53 11.05 -13.46 -3.67
N ASP A 54 10.23 -13.44 -4.71
CA ASP A 54 10.17 -14.48 -5.74
C ASP A 54 10.78 -13.94 -7.02
N VAL A 55 11.54 -14.77 -7.74
CA VAL A 55 12.34 -14.31 -8.87
C VAL A 55 12.28 -15.28 -10.03
N SER A 56 12.42 -14.74 -11.23
CA SER A 56 12.72 -15.55 -12.41
C SER A 56 13.79 -14.91 -13.28
N LEU A 57 14.65 -15.76 -13.85
CA LEU A 57 15.66 -15.38 -14.83
C LEU A 57 15.56 -16.30 -16.03
N LYS A 58 15.13 -15.76 -17.17
CA LYS A 58 15.06 -16.47 -18.44
C LYS A 58 16.18 -16.03 -19.36
N GLN A 59 16.92 -16.97 -19.94
CA GLN A 59 17.89 -16.66 -20.99
C GLN A 59 17.19 -16.67 -22.34
N GLU A 60 17.13 -15.52 -23.00
CA GLU A 60 16.40 -15.34 -24.25
C GLU A 60 17.25 -15.70 -25.47
N SER A 61 18.53 -15.34 -25.43
CA SER A 61 19.47 -15.67 -26.50
C SER A 61 20.88 -15.86 -25.95
N ALA A 62 21.72 -16.59 -26.69
CA ALA A 62 23.15 -16.65 -26.48
C ALA A 62 23.89 -16.98 -27.77
N TRP A 63 25.10 -16.46 -27.91
CA TRP A 63 25.98 -16.72 -29.05
C TRP A 63 27.46 -16.64 -28.65
N GLY A 64 28.33 -17.16 -29.53
CA GLY A 64 29.79 -17.13 -29.33
C GLY A 64 30.21 -17.84 -28.06
N GLU A 65 31.09 -17.21 -27.28
CA GLU A 65 31.61 -17.74 -26.00
C GLU A 65 30.61 -17.66 -24.82
N ALA A 66 29.40 -17.13 -25.03
CA ALA A 66 28.36 -17.11 -24.00
C ALA A 66 27.61 -18.45 -23.90
N LYS A 67 28.34 -19.58 -23.96
CA LYS A 67 27.80 -20.95 -23.88
C LYS A 67 28.06 -21.53 -22.48
N ALA A 68 27.12 -22.35 -21.99
CA ALA A 68 27.20 -22.98 -20.67
C ALA A 68 27.33 -21.99 -19.49
N LEU A 69 26.42 -21.01 -19.43
CA LEU A 69 26.41 -20.00 -18.38
C LEU A 69 25.84 -20.55 -17.07
N ARG A 70 26.30 -19.99 -15.95
CA ARG A 70 25.71 -20.18 -14.64
C ARG A 70 25.28 -18.84 -14.07
N ALA A 71 24.11 -18.82 -13.44
CA ALA A 71 23.54 -17.61 -12.85
C ALA A 71 23.35 -17.75 -11.34
N SER A 72 23.62 -16.69 -10.60
CA SER A 72 23.21 -16.53 -9.20
C SER A 72 22.44 -15.23 -9.03
N TRP A 73 21.62 -15.18 -7.99
CA TRP A 73 20.73 -14.06 -7.72
C TRP A 73 20.71 -13.76 -6.24
N LYS A 74 21.10 -12.55 -5.88
CA LYS A 74 21.22 -12.09 -4.50
C LYS A 74 20.43 -10.80 -4.31
N THR A 75 19.61 -10.74 -3.27
CA THR A 75 18.89 -9.54 -2.84
C THR A 75 19.33 -9.15 -1.44
N GLU A 76 19.63 -7.87 -1.24
CA GLU A 76 20.10 -7.31 0.03
C GLU A 76 19.42 -5.98 0.31
N CYS A 77 19.27 -5.63 1.59
CA CYS A 77 18.83 -4.30 1.98
C CYS A 77 19.97 -3.29 1.83
N ILE A 78 19.70 -2.14 1.20
CA ILE A 78 20.68 -1.04 1.06
C ILE A 78 21.06 -0.49 2.44
N ALA A 79 20.09 -0.40 3.34
CA ALA A 79 20.36 -0.30 4.78
C ALA A 79 20.65 -1.72 5.30
N ALA A 80 21.92 -2.15 5.29
CA ALA A 80 22.32 -3.51 5.63
C ALA A 80 21.90 -3.95 7.06
N SER A 81 21.55 -3.00 7.93
CA SER A 81 20.95 -3.26 9.24
C SER A 81 19.52 -3.80 9.17
N ALA A 82 18.74 -3.42 8.14
CA ALA A 82 17.32 -3.70 8.06
C ALA A 82 17.01 -5.17 7.74
N CYS A 83 17.83 -5.84 6.90
CA CYS A 83 17.67 -7.26 6.60
C CYS A 83 19.00 -7.91 6.20
N ALA A 84 19.11 -9.23 6.37
CA ALA A 84 20.23 -9.99 5.82
C ALA A 84 20.13 -10.09 4.30
N ALA A 85 21.25 -10.32 3.63
CA ALA A 85 21.23 -10.71 2.23
C ALA A 85 20.63 -12.12 2.06
N GLY A 86 19.80 -12.28 1.04
CA GLY A 86 19.18 -13.54 0.64
C GLY A 86 19.59 -13.94 -0.78
N SER A 87 19.73 -15.24 -1.04
CA SER A 87 19.99 -15.78 -2.38
C SER A 87 18.82 -16.63 -2.85
N ALA A 88 18.37 -16.41 -4.08
CA ALA A 88 17.20 -17.12 -4.62
C ALA A 88 17.46 -18.62 -4.86
N TRP A 89 18.73 -19.00 -5.02
CA TRP A 89 19.17 -20.37 -5.24
C TRP A 89 20.38 -20.67 -4.36
N GLN A 90 20.57 -21.96 -4.05
CA GLN A 90 21.83 -22.43 -3.48
C GLN A 90 22.91 -22.44 -4.56
N GLY A 91 23.92 -21.58 -4.41
CA GLY A 91 24.99 -21.43 -5.39
C GLY A 91 24.53 -20.93 -6.77
N ALA A 92 25.47 -20.90 -7.72
CA ALA A 92 25.15 -20.56 -9.10
C ALA A 92 24.52 -21.76 -9.82
N GLN A 93 23.45 -21.54 -10.57
CA GLN A 93 22.67 -22.55 -11.27
C GLN A 93 22.91 -22.50 -12.79
N PRO A 94 22.98 -23.64 -13.49
CA PRO A 94 23.19 -23.66 -14.93
C PRO A 94 21.96 -23.09 -15.67
N ILE A 95 22.21 -22.20 -16.63
CA ILE A 95 21.20 -21.57 -17.48
C ILE A 95 21.59 -21.69 -18.96
N ALA A 96 20.59 -21.88 -19.81
CA ALA A 96 20.75 -22.05 -21.25
C ALA A 96 19.58 -21.35 -21.98
N THR A 97 19.76 -21.06 -23.26
CA THR A 97 18.74 -20.40 -24.09
C THR A 97 17.38 -21.11 -23.99
N GLY A 98 16.33 -20.36 -23.72
CA GLY A 98 14.96 -20.85 -23.52
C GLY A 98 14.66 -21.33 -22.10
N LYS A 99 15.67 -21.59 -21.25
CA LYS A 99 15.47 -22.01 -19.86
C LYS A 99 15.16 -20.81 -18.97
N THR A 100 14.23 -21.03 -18.05
CA THR A 100 13.92 -20.10 -16.95
C THR A 100 14.35 -20.73 -15.63
N LEU A 101 15.12 -19.99 -14.84
CA LEU A 101 15.36 -20.31 -13.44
C LEU A 101 14.32 -19.60 -12.59
N HIS A 102 13.65 -20.34 -11.72
CA HIS A 102 12.74 -19.80 -10.71
C HIS A 102 13.35 -19.99 -9.32
N GLY A 103 13.12 -19.06 -8.42
CA GLY A 103 13.60 -19.17 -7.04
C GLY A 103 12.95 -18.13 -6.15
N GLY A 104 13.27 -18.18 -4.88
CA GLY A 104 12.77 -17.21 -3.92
C GLY A 104 13.57 -17.22 -2.63
N THR A 105 13.37 -16.18 -1.83
CA THR A 105 14.01 -16.05 -0.52
C THR A 105 13.05 -15.39 0.45
N SER A 106 12.98 -15.94 1.66
CA SER A 106 12.36 -15.25 2.78
C SER A 106 13.39 -14.37 3.46
N HIS A 107 12.99 -13.13 3.72
CA HIS A 107 13.75 -12.13 4.43
C HIS A 107 13.08 -11.89 5.76
N GLN A 108 13.87 -11.44 6.73
CA GLN A 108 13.39 -11.04 8.05
C GLN A 108 13.88 -9.64 8.32
N TRP A 109 12.96 -8.74 8.69
CA TRP A 109 13.33 -7.45 9.22
C TRP A 109 14.06 -7.64 10.55
N LYS A 110 15.32 -7.20 10.58
CA LYS A 110 16.18 -7.23 11.77
C LYS A 110 15.84 -6.01 12.61
N ALA A 111 14.83 -6.17 13.45
CA ALA A 111 14.28 -5.08 14.23
C ALA A 111 15.33 -4.40 15.12
N GLY A 112 15.64 -3.13 14.83
CA GLY A 112 16.46 -2.25 15.67
C GLY A 112 15.81 -0.90 16.00
N GLN A 113 14.70 -0.56 15.33
CA GLN A 113 13.96 0.69 15.48
C GLN A 113 12.45 0.43 15.63
N ASN A 114 11.68 1.45 16.02
CA ASN A 114 10.21 1.36 16.07
C ASN A 114 9.57 1.43 14.69
N ILE A 115 10.13 2.24 13.79
CA ILE A 115 9.75 2.39 12.40
C ILE A 115 11.05 2.50 11.59
N GLU A 116 11.19 1.73 10.52
CA GLU A 116 12.36 1.77 9.64
C GLU A 116 11.93 1.66 8.17
N GLY A 117 12.39 2.61 7.35
CA GLY A 117 12.25 2.56 5.90
C GLY A 117 13.55 2.12 5.25
N PHE A 118 13.49 1.17 4.32
CA PHE A 118 14.66 0.71 3.56
C PHE A 118 14.29 0.34 2.13
N ARG A 119 15.33 0.25 1.29
CA ARG A 119 15.24 -0.21 -0.10
C ARG A 119 16.11 -1.45 -0.26
N THR A 120 15.88 -2.17 -1.35
CA THR A 120 16.64 -3.35 -1.70
C THR A 120 17.51 -3.11 -2.92
N LYS A 121 18.62 -3.83 -2.97
CA LYS A 121 19.48 -3.96 -4.14
C LYS A 121 19.53 -5.42 -4.53
N THR A 122 19.27 -5.68 -5.79
CA THR A 122 19.38 -7.02 -6.36
C THR A 122 20.57 -7.08 -7.29
N THR A 123 21.38 -8.12 -7.13
CA THR A 123 22.54 -8.43 -7.96
C THR A 123 22.33 -9.77 -8.64
N VAL A 124 22.38 -9.77 -9.97
CA VAL A 124 22.36 -10.97 -10.80
C VAL A 124 23.76 -11.15 -11.38
N THR A 125 24.36 -12.28 -11.05
CA THR A 125 25.69 -12.65 -11.55
C THR A 125 25.53 -13.77 -12.56
N VAL A 126 26.07 -13.57 -13.77
CA VAL A 126 26.10 -14.59 -14.83
C VAL A 126 27.55 -14.79 -15.25
N LEU A 127 28.01 -16.04 -15.28
CA LEU A 127 29.39 -16.38 -15.60
C LEU A 127 29.49 -17.73 -16.31
N GLY A 128 30.26 -17.80 -17.39
CA GLY A 128 30.68 -19.06 -18.02
C GLY A 128 32.03 -19.55 -17.49
N ALA A 129 32.35 -20.81 -17.79
CA ALA A 129 33.62 -21.40 -17.37
C ALA A 129 34.82 -20.66 -18.00
N GLY A 130 35.87 -20.42 -17.22
CA GLY A 130 37.08 -19.73 -17.67
C GLY A 130 36.94 -18.22 -17.90
N GLN A 131 35.76 -17.65 -17.65
CA GLN A 131 35.51 -16.21 -17.78
C GLN A 131 35.70 -15.49 -16.44
N VAL A 132 36.06 -14.21 -16.49
CA VAL A 132 36.17 -13.33 -15.32
C VAL A 132 35.00 -12.35 -15.33
N LEU A 133 34.29 -12.25 -14.21
CA LEU A 133 33.19 -11.30 -14.06
C LEU A 133 33.76 -9.90 -13.85
N LEU A 134 33.53 -8.99 -14.81
CA LEU A 134 33.94 -7.59 -14.70
C LEU A 134 32.87 -6.71 -14.03
N SER A 135 31.60 -6.96 -14.33
CA SER A 135 30.49 -6.17 -13.79
C SER A 135 29.24 -7.03 -13.68
N PRO A 136 28.71 -7.27 -12.46
CA PRO A 136 27.41 -7.93 -12.31
C PRO A 136 26.28 -6.98 -12.70
N ALA A 137 25.14 -7.54 -13.10
CA ALA A 137 23.94 -6.75 -13.30
C ALA A 137 23.32 -6.40 -11.94
N THR A 138 23.14 -5.12 -11.66
CA THR A 138 22.43 -4.67 -10.47
C THR A 138 21.19 -3.87 -10.85
N PHE A 139 20.10 -4.09 -10.13
CA PHE A 139 18.92 -3.23 -10.22
C PHE A 139 18.28 -3.04 -8.84
N GLU A 140 17.72 -1.85 -8.69
CA GLU A 140 17.02 -1.41 -7.48
C GLU A 140 15.58 -1.08 -7.89
N PRO A 141 14.60 -1.34 -7.01
CA PRO A 141 13.28 -0.76 -7.21
C PRO A 141 13.35 0.78 -7.28
N PRO A 142 12.34 1.43 -7.90
CA PRO A 142 12.32 2.89 -8.02
C PRO A 142 12.40 3.53 -6.63
N GLY A 143 13.04 4.69 -6.52
CA GLY A 143 13.31 5.32 -5.20
C GLY A 143 12.07 5.57 -4.33
N LYS A 144 10.88 5.69 -4.93
CA LYS A 144 9.59 5.81 -4.22
C LYS A 144 9.08 4.49 -3.60
N MET A 145 9.61 3.34 -4.03
CA MET A 145 9.22 2.01 -3.57
C MET A 145 10.12 1.59 -2.40
N THR A 146 9.93 2.26 -1.27
CA THR A 146 10.59 1.95 0.01
C THR A 146 9.74 0.94 0.75
N ILE A 147 10.36 -0.10 1.30
CA ILE A 147 9.70 -0.98 2.28
C ILE A 147 9.79 -0.27 3.62
N ARG A 148 8.66 -0.12 4.32
CA ARG A 148 8.64 0.31 5.71
C ARG A 148 8.24 -0.87 6.58
N CYS A 149 9.09 -1.23 7.52
CA CYS A 149 8.72 -2.13 8.60
C CYS A 149 8.61 -1.35 9.90
N ASP A 150 7.66 -1.71 10.76
CA ASP A 150 7.48 -1.05 12.05
C ASP A 150 6.91 -2.01 13.10
N LYS A 151 6.81 -1.53 14.35
CA LYS A 151 6.15 -2.21 15.48
C LYS A 151 4.96 -1.42 16.04
N THR A 152 4.65 -0.26 15.48
CA THR A 152 3.80 0.75 16.12
C THR A 152 2.36 0.71 15.65
N ALA A 153 2.09 0.30 14.40
CA ALA A 153 0.75 0.37 13.81
C ALA A 153 -0.35 -0.44 14.55
N SER A 154 0.04 -1.41 15.38
CA SER A 154 -0.88 -2.28 16.14
C SER A 154 -0.37 -2.60 17.55
N GLY A 155 0.40 -1.67 18.15
CA GLY A 155 0.88 -1.73 19.54
C GLY A 155 1.97 -2.77 19.83
N THR A 156 1.91 -3.96 19.21
CA THR A 156 2.88 -5.05 19.43
C THR A 156 3.22 -5.85 18.17
N SER A 157 2.37 -5.87 17.14
CA SER A 157 2.65 -6.66 15.94
C SER A 157 3.68 -5.97 15.05
N VAL A 158 4.67 -6.73 14.60
CA VAL A 158 5.65 -6.31 13.60
C VAL A 158 5.03 -6.47 12.22
N GLY A 159 5.30 -5.57 11.27
CA GLY A 159 4.81 -5.70 9.91
C GLY A 159 5.53 -4.82 8.92
N CYS A 160 5.45 -5.15 7.64
CA CYS A 160 6.10 -4.45 6.55
C CYS A 160 5.11 -4.08 5.44
N VAL A 161 5.23 -2.88 4.88
CA VAL A 161 4.37 -2.35 3.79
C VAL A 161 5.16 -1.47 2.83
N PHE A 162 4.60 -1.16 1.66
CA PHE A 162 5.03 -0.05 0.81
C PHE A 162 4.21 1.21 1.18
N PRO A 163 4.72 2.12 2.03
CA PRO A 163 3.93 3.21 2.60
C PRO A 163 3.53 4.27 1.56
N SER A 164 4.25 4.35 0.44
CA SER A 164 3.96 5.28 -0.66
C SER A 164 2.73 4.88 -1.49
N PHE A 165 2.26 3.63 -1.35
CA PHE A 165 0.97 3.22 -1.90
C PHE A 165 -0.14 3.58 -0.92
N ALA A 166 -1.10 4.40 -1.35
CA ALA A 166 -2.31 4.72 -0.59
C ALA A 166 -3.33 3.59 -0.78
N PRO A 167 -3.61 2.76 0.24
CA PRO A 167 -4.57 1.66 0.13
C PRO A 167 -6.01 2.19 0.12
N THR A 168 -6.94 1.38 -0.40
CA THR A 168 -8.37 1.73 -0.46
C THR A 168 -9.16 0.89 0.52
N LEU A 169 -9.91 1.54 1.41
CA LEU A 169 -10.92 0.88 2.24
C LEU A 169 -12.20 0.73 1.41
N VAL A 170 -12.61 -0.51 1.17
CA VAL A 170 -13.87 -0.83 0.48
C VAL A 170 -14.94 -1.09 1.54
N LEU A 171 -15.99 -0.28 1.53
CA LEU A 171 -17.16 -0.41 2.38
C LEU A 171 -18.34 -0.97 1.56
N PRO A 172 -19.10 -1.96 2.07
CA PRO A 172 -20.30 -2.42 1.37
C PRO A 172 -21.44 -1.39 1.51
N LEU A 173 -22.33 -1.23 0.55
CA LEU A 173 -23.50 -0.34 0.64
C LEU A 173 -24.70 -1.08 1.23
N ASN A 174 -24.61 -1.51 2.48
CA ASN A 174 -25.62 -2.41 3.10
C ASN A 174 -26.29 -1.87 4.37
N HIS A 175 -25.95 -0.66 4.83
CA HIS A 175 -26.59 -0.01 5.98
C HIS A 175 -26.38 1.51 5.96
N ARG A 176 -27.08 2.26 6.85
CA ARG A 176 -27.18 3.72 6.81
C ARG A 176 -25.82 4.41 7.00
N GLY A 177 -24.94 3.89 7.86
CA GLY A 177 -23.57 4.40 7.99
C GLY A 177 -22.78 4.40 6.67
N HIS A 178 -22.89 3.33 5.87
CA HIS A 178 -22.24 3.28 4.55
C HIS A 178 -22.86 4.26 3.55
N VAL A 179 -24.17 4.50 3.63
CA VAL A 179 -24.85 5.51 2.81
C VAL A 179 -24.39 6.91 3.19
N ASN A 180 -24.17 7.20 4.48
CA ASN A 180 -23.62 8.49 4.92
C ASN A 180 -22.25 8.74 4.29
N VAL A 181 -21.36 7.74 4.31
CA VAL A 181 -20.05 7.82 3.65
C VAL A 181 -20.20 8.03 2.13
N ALA A 182 -21.02 7.22 1.46
CA ALA A 182 -21.22 7.32 0.01
C ALA A 182 -21.79 8.69 -0.41
N TRP A 183 -22.82 9.17 0.29
CA TRP A 183 -23.40 10.48 0.05
C TRP A 183 -22.35 11.57 0.29
N SER A 184 -21.59 11.48 1.37
CA SER A 184 -20.59 12.50 1.71
C SER A 184 -19.47 12.59 0.68
N MET A 185 -18.94 11.45 0.22
CA MET A 185 -17.97 11.42 -0.88
C MET A 185 -18.54 12.09 -2.13
N GLN A 186 -19.84 11.91 -2.39
CA GLN A 186 -20.47 12.40 -3.61
C GLN A 186 -20.87 13.87 -3.60
N TYR A 187 -21.34 14.39 -2.46
CA TYR A 187 -22.02 15.67 -2.40
C TYR A 187 -21.25 16.74 -1.62
N LEU A 188 -20.27 16.38 -0.79
CA LEU A 188 -19.40 17.38 -0.16
C LEU A 188 -18.44 17.98 -1.18
N THR A 189 -18.13 19.27 -1.00
CA THR A 189 -17.32 20.06 -1.94
C THR A 189 -15.94 19.47 -2.21
N ASP A 190 -15.31 18.86 -1.20
CA ASP A 190 -13.92 18.39 -1.30
C ASP A 190 -13.78 16.95 -1.87
N HIS A 191 -14.88 16.18 -1.92
CA HIS A 191 -14.89 14.77 -2.34
C HIS A 191 -13.84 13.89 -1.63
N TRP A 192 -13.60 14.14 -0.34
CA TRP A 192 -12.56 13.45 0.44
C TRP A 192 -12.69 11.93 0.36
N GLY A 193 -11.56 11.26 0.14
CA GLY A 193 -11.49 9.81 0.03
C GLY A 193 -11.95 9.24 -1.32
N TRP A 194 -12.52 10.04 -2.23
CA TRP A 194 -12.95 9.57 -3.56
C TRP A 194 -11.81 9.64 -4.58
N GLU A 195 -11.19 8.49 -4.83
CA GLU A 195 -10.13 8.37 -5.85
C GLU A 195 -10.62 8.81 -7.24
N GLY A 196 -9.84 9.65 -7.90
CA GLY A 196 -10.16 10.22 -9.22
C GLY A 196 -11.06 11.46 -9.21
N LYS A 197 -11.59 11.89 -8.05
CA LYS A 197 -12.38 13.13 -7.93
C LYS A 197 -11.88 14.08 -6.86
N GLY A 198 -11.58 13.57 -5.67
CA GLY A 198 -11.08 14.35 -4.56
C GLY A 198 -9.65 14.01 -4.19
N SER A 199 -9.32 14.28 -2.93
CA SER A 199 -8.02 13.95 -2.33
C SER A 199 -8.15 12.79 -1.34
N PRO A 200 -7.08 12.03 -1.10
CA PRO A 200 -7.13 10.91 -0.16
C PRO A 200 -7.31 11.46 1.27
N LEU A 201 -7.90 10.63 2.13
CA LEU A 201 -7.89 10.88 3.56
C LEU A 201 -6.50 10.57 4.11
N THR A 202 -6.13 11.22 5.21
CA THR A 202 -4.94 10.87 5.99
C THR A 202 -5.34 10.53 7.41
N ARG A 203 -4.79 9.43 7.95
CA ARG A 203 -5.13 8.96 9.29
C ARG A 203 -4.69 9.97 10.36
N GLU A 204 -5.60 10.28 11.28
CA GLU A 204 -5.31 10.86 12.60
C GLU A 204 -5.22 9.69 13.58
N ALA A 205 -4.03 9.41 14.10
CA ALA A 205 -3.77 8.26 14.96
C ALA A 205 -3.81 8.60 16.45
N ASP A 206 -3.87 9.88 16.81
CA ASP A 206 -4.03 10.30 18.20
C ASP A 206 -5.51 10.19 18.62
N ASP A 207 -5.80 9.24 19.51
CA ASP A 207 -7.16 8.98 20.00
C ASP A 207 -7.74 10.19 20.75
N ALA A 208 -6.93 11.00 21.42
CA ALA A 208 -7.39 12.19 22.11
C ALA A 208 -7.80 13.28 21.10
N VAL A 209 -7.03 13.44 20.01
CA VAL A 209 -7.37 14.36 18.92
C VAL A 209 -8.63 13.88 18.19
N SER A 210 -8.73 12.59 17.88
CA SER A 210 -9.92 12.01 17.26
C SER A 210 -11.18 12.21 18.14
N GLN A 211 -11.08 12.01 19.45
CA GLN A 211 -12.18 12.27 20.39
C GLN A 211 -12.54 13.76 20.45
N ALA A 212 -11.55 14.66 20.47
CA ALA A 212 -11.77 16.10 20.45
C ALA A 212 -12.45 16.54 19.13
N ASN A 213 -12.05 15.94 18.01
CA ASN A 213 -12.67 16.18 16.71
C ASN A 213 -14.16 15.81 16.72
N ARG A 214 -14.46 14.60 17.21
CA ARG A 214 -15.83 14.14 17.37
C ARG A 214 -16.64 15.05 18.27
N GLY A 215 -16.09 15.48 19.41
CA GLY A 215 -16.79 16.38 20.33
C GLY A 215 -17.13 17.74 19.73
N LYS A 216 -16.38 18.20 18.73
CA LYS A 216 -16.61 19.48 18.05
C LYS A 216 -17.62 19.37 16.90
N VAL A 217 -17.64 18.25 16.17
CA VAL A 217 -18.62 18.04 15.08
C VAL A 217 -19.94 17.50 15.63
N CYS A 218 -19.89 16.51 16.52
CA CYS A 218 -21.04 15.97 17.23
C CYS A 218 -21.35 16.79 18.49
N ASP A 219 -21.35 18.12 18.35
CA ASP A 219 -21.66 19.08 19.40
C ASP A 219 -23.19 19.21 19.63
N SER A 220 -23.62 20.28 20.29
CA SER A 220 -25.04 20.55 20.54
C SER A 220 -25.87 20.83 19.29
N ALA A 221 -25.27 20.99 18.11
CA ALA A 221 -25.99 21.10 16.85
C ALA A 221 -26.56 19.75 16.37
N PHE A 222 -26.07 18.62 16.90
CA PHE A 222 -26.67 17.31 16.68
C PHE A 222 -27.82 17.09 17.67
N THR A 223 -29.04 16.97 17.14
CA THR A 223 -30.22 16.59 17.92
C THR A 223 -30.69 15.22 17.45
N LYS A 224 -30.78 14.25 18.37
CA LYS A 224 -31.21 12.90 18.02
C LYS A 224 -32.55 12.90 17.29
N ASP A 225 -32.61 12.21 16.15
CA ASP A 225 -33.83 11.97 15.41
C ASP A 225 -34.56 10.76 16.01
N PRO A 226 -35.77 10.92 16.57
CA PRO A 226 -36.52 9.84 17.21
C PRO A 226 -36.94 8.72 16.24
N THR A 227 -36.86 8.96 14.93
CA THR A 227 -37.15 7.96 13.89
C THR A 227 -35.97 7.06 13.59
N VAL A 228 -34.78 7.36 14.14
CA VAL A 228 -33.58 6.55 14.01
C VAL A 228 -33.35 5.77 15.32
N PRO A 229 -33.40 4.43 15.29
CA PRO A 229 -33.17 3.62 16.49
C PRO A 229 -31.77 3.84 17.06
N ASP A 230 -31.69 4.21 18.35
CA ASP A 230 -30.44 4.57 19.03
C ASP A 230 -29.60 5.53 18.17
N ASP A 231 -30.21 6.65 17.79
CA ASP A 231 -29.58 7.62 16.90
C ASP A 231 -28.22 8.10 17.44
N SER A 232 -27.26 8.12 16.52
CA SER A 232 -25.87 8.46 16.77
C SER A 232 -25.38 9.44 15.71
N CYS A 233 -24.45 10.31 16.12
CA CYS A 233 -23.79 11.23 15.21
C CYS A 233 -22.67 10.51 14.46
N ASP A 234 -22.86 10.28 13.16
CA ASP A 234 -21.87 9.71 12.26
C ASP A 234 -21.27 10.81 11.37
N GLU A 235 -20.05 11.23 11.69
CA GLU A 235 -19.40 12.36 11.02
C GLU A 235 -18.54 11.93 9.81
N PHE A 236 -18.58 12.72 8.74
CA PHE A 236 -17.68 12.60 7.60
C PHE A 236 -17.12 13.97 7.18
N PRO A 237 -15.82 14.10 6.84
CA PRO A 237 -14.77 13.09 6.98
C PRO A 237 -14.60 12.62 8.43
N PHE A 238 -14.17 11.37 8.61
CA PHE A 238 -14.14 10.73 9.93
C PHE A 238 -13.29 11.51 10.94
N ALA A 239 -13.69 11.55 12.22
CA ALA A 239 -12.89 12.13 13.30
C ALA A 239 -11.44 11.64 13.35
N ALA A 240 -11.22 10.37 13.01
CA ALA A 240 -9.92 9.71 12.93
C ALA A 240 -9.17 10.01 11.62
N THR A 241 -9.38 11.20 11.03
CA THR A 241 -8.66 11.70 9.86
C THR A 241 -8.31 13.18 10.02
N ASN A 242 -7.23 13.62 9.37
CA ASN A 242 -6.82 15.03 9.41
C ASN A 242 -7.74 15.93 8.57
N GLN A 243 -8.71 15.35 7.86
CA GLN A 243 -9.74 16.07 7.10
C GLN A 243 -11.06 16.16 7.85
N SER A 244 -11.12 15.71 9.11
CA SER A 244 -12.34 15.81 9.93
C SER A 244 -12.85 17.25 9.94
N GLY A 245 -14.18 17.42 10.07
CA GLY A 245 -14.78 18.76 10.12
C GLY A 245 -14.10 19.67 11.15
N ALA A 246 -13.78 19.12 12.32
CA ALA A 246 -13.08 19.81 13.39
C ALA A 246 -11.68 20.33 12.98
N GLN A 247 -10.88 19.50 12.30
CA GLN A 247 -9.56 19.85 11.77
C GLN A 247 -9.64 20.89 10.64
N LEU A 248 -10.77 20.96 9.94
CA LEU A 248 -11.09 22.03 8.98
C LEU A 248 -11.60 23.33 9.65
N GLY A 249 -11.64 23.37 10.98
CA GLY A 249 -12.15 24.52 11.74
C GLY A 249 -13.67 24.56 11.91
N LEU A 250 -14.39 23.55 11.43
CA LEU A 250 -15.86 23.49 11.41
C LEU A 250 -16.41 22.87 12.71
N SER A 251 -17.67 23.17 13.02
CA SER A 251 -18.45 22.49 14.07
C SER A 251 -19.74 21.88 13.48
N GLY A 252 -20.55 21.20 14.29
CA GLY A 252 -21.73 20.48 13.80
C GLY A 252 -22.74 21.34 13.03
N LYS A 253 -22.86 22.62 13.39
CA LYS A 253 -23.74 23.59 12.69
C LYS A 253 -23.28 23.90 11.25
N ASP A 254 -22.00 23.67 10.97
CA ASP A 254 -21.40 23.97 9.68
C ASP A 254 -21.50 22.77 8.73
N CYS A 255 -21.85 21.58 9.23
CA CYS A 255 -21.97 20.36 8.44
C CYS A 255 -23.35 20.20 7.81
N ALA A 256 -23.40 19.50 6.67
CA ALA A 256 -24.62 18.91 6.16
C ALA A 256 -25.17 17.93 7.20
N GLN A 257 -26.46 17.96 7.49
CA GLN A 257 -27.11 16.94 8.32
C GLN A 257 -28.06 16.14 7.44
N ILE A 258 -27.86 14.83 7.43
CA ILE A 258 -28.63 13.90 6.61
C ILE A 258 -29.13 12.73 7.44
N ARG A 259 -30.26 12.17 7.04
CA ARG A 259 -30.75 10.88 7.54
C ARG A 259 -30.85 9.91 6.37
N PRO A 260 -29.94 8.95 6.26
CA PRO A 260 -30.14 7.83 5.36
C PRO A 260 -31.35 7.00 5.83
N ASP A 261 -32.32 6.80 4.95
CA ASP A 261 -33.54 6.05 5.25
C ASP A 261 -33.38 4.57 4.88
N MET A 262 -34.27 3.71 5.39
CA MET A 262 -34.27 2.30 4.98
C MET A 262 -34.47 2.17 3.47
N PRO A 263 -33.87 1.15 2.82
CA PRO A 263 -33.99 1.02 1.40
C PRO A 263 -35.44 0.73 1.00
N ALA A 264 -36.00 1.55 0.12
CA ALA A 264 -37.26 1.29 -0.55
C ALA A 264 -36.94 0.71 -1.93
N ASN A 265 -37.53 -0.43 -2.28
CA ASN A 265 -37.27 -1.14 -3.54
C ASN A 265 -35.77 -1.42 -3.79
N GLY A 266 -35.03 -1.76 -2.73
CA GLY A 266 -33.60 -2.09 -2.81
C GLY A 266 -32.68 -0.88 -3.01
N ARG A 267 -33.16 0.36 -2.86
CA ARG A 267 -32.35 1.58 -2.94
C ARG A 267 -32.48 2.41 -1.68
N TYR A 268 -31.34 2.82 -1.13
CA TYR A 268 -31.30 3.80 -0.06
C TYR A 268 -31.74 5.18 -0.56
N THR A 269 -32.53 5.88 0.24
CA THR A 269 -32.81 7.31 0.07
C THR A 269 -32.18 8.10 1.20
N VAL A 270 -32.01 9.40 1.00
CA VAL A 270 -31.43 10.30 2.00
C VAL A 270 -32.38 11.47 2.21
N THR A 271 -32.84 11.65 3.44
CA THR A 271 -33.57 12.83 3.89
C THR A 271 -32.57 13.91 4.32
N TYR A 272 -32.74 15.15 3.87
CA TYR A 272 -31.93 16.28 4.32
C TYR A 272 -32.56 16.92 5.56
N VAL A 273 -31.80 16.94 6.65
CA VAL A 273 -32.22 17.52 7.93
C VAL A 273 -31.96 19.02 7.95
N ASN A 274 -30.94 19.48 7.23
CA ASN A 274 -30.64 20.91 7.04
C ASN A 274 -30.23 21.21 5.58
N ASN A 275 -29.83 22.46 5.32
CA ASN A 275 -29.23 22.83 4.03
C ASN A 275 -27.85 22.17 3.86
N THR A 276 -27.76 21.32 2.84
CA THR A 276 -26.59 20.50 2.49
C THR A 276 -25.70 21.09 1.41
N SER A 277 -26.10 22.20 0.77
CA SER A 277 -25.34 22.79 -0.35
C SER A 277 -24.02 23.41 0.12
N GLY A 278 -22.92 23.14 -0.61
CA GLY A 278 -21.60 23.74 -0.38
C GLY A 278 -20.92 23.33 0.93
N ARG A 279 -21.38 22.24 1.55
CA ARG A 279 -20.84 21.75 2.83
C ARG A 279 -19.56 20.94 2.61
N ARG A 280 -18.68 20.98 3.61
CA ARG A 280 -17.38 20.28 3.62
C ARG A 280 -17.30 19.13 4.64
N CYS A 281 -18.32 19.00 5.48
CA CYS A 281 -18.53 17.89 6.38
C CYS A 281 -20.01 17.50 6.43
N THR A 282 -20.29 16.28 6.87
CA THR A 282 -21.62 15.72 7.06
C THR A 282 -21.74 15.14 8.46
N ILE A 283 -22.95 15.22 9.03
CA ILE A 283 -23.41 14.40 10.14
C ILE A 283 -24.57 13.54 9.61
N GLY A 284 -24.39 12.23 9.65
CA GLY A 284 -25.44 11.25 9.38
C GLY A 284 -26.16 10.86 10.67
N HIS A 285 -27.48 10.93 10.66
CA HIS A 285 -28.35 10.31 11.67
C HIS A 285 -28.46 8.81 11.37
N VAL A 286 -27.67 8.01 12.08
CA VAL A 286 -27.59 6.56 11.85
C VAL A 286 -27.66 5.79 13.17
N PRO A 287 -28.20 4.56 13.17
CA PRO A 287 -28.18 3.71 14.35
C PRO A 287 -26.75 3.49 14.84
N ASN A 288 -26.53 3.61 16.15
CA ASN A 288 -25.22 3.47 16.78
C ASN A 288 -24.45 2.20 16.36
N LYS A 289 -25.15 1.07 16.20
CA LYS A 289 -24.55 -0.18 15.73
C LYS A 289 -23.99 -0.08 14.31
N GLU A 290 -24.67 0.63 13.42
CA GLU A 290 -24.26 0.82 12.03
C GLU A 290 -23.09 1.82 11.92
N ASN A 291 -23.09 2.87 12.75
CA ASN A 291 -21.94 3.77 12.91
C ASN A 291 -20.69 2.99 13.38
N GLY A 292 -20.85 2.20 14.45
CA GLY A 292 -19.79 1.36 14.99
C GLY A 292 -19.22 0.34 14.00
N SER A 293 -20.05 -0.15 13.06
CA SER A 293 -19.63 -1.03 11.96
C SER A 293 -18.64 -0.35 11.00
N VAL A 294 -18.89 0.92 10.64
CA VAL A 294 -17.96 1.72 9.82
C VAL A 294 -16.65 1.95 10.57
N GLY A 295 -16.73 2.34 11.84
CA GLY A 295 -15.56 2.52 12.70
C GLY A 295 -14.72 1.23 12.86
N GLY A 296 -15.39 0.08 13.02
CA GLY A 296 -14.74 -1.23 13.08
C GLY A 296 -14.03 -1.59 11.77
N SER A 297 -14.65 -1.31 10.62
CA SER A 297 -14.06 -1.49 9.30
C SER A 297 -12.81 -0.63 9.10
N LEU A 298 -12.88 0.65 9.53
CA LEU A 298 -11.74 1.58 9.48
C LEU A 298 -10.56 1.10 10.35
N SER A 299 -10.83 0.66 11.58
CA SER A 299 -9.80 0.12 12.48
C SER A 299 -9.15 -1.15 11.90
N SER A 300 -9.96 -2.08 11.40
CA SER A 300 -9.45 -3.30 10.76
C SER A 300 -8.58 -2.98 9.53
N PHE A 301 -9.03 -2.02 8.71
CA PHE A 301 -8.28 -1.55 7.55
C PHE A 301 -6.93 -0.95 7.91
N TYR A 302 -6.87 -0.07 8.91
CA TYR A 302 -5.61 0.51 9.37
C TYR A 302 -4.62 -0.57 9.82
N GLN A 303 -5.10 -1.63 10.47
CA GLN A 303 -4.24 -2.75 10.89
C GLN A 303 -3.80 -3.63 9.70
N ASN A 304 -4.74 -4.01 8.83
CA ASN A 304 -4.46 -4.92 7.70
C ASN A 304 -3.62 -4.26 6.60
N ASN A 305 -3.62 -2.93 6.51
CA ASN A 305 -2.79 -2.17 5.58
C ASN A 305 -1.66 -1.40 6.28
N ARG A 306 -1.54 -1.56 7.61
CA ARG A 306 -0.54 -0.91 8.45
C ARG A 306 -0.45 0.60 8.22
N VAL A 307 -1.59 1.28 8.13
CA VAL A 307 -1.67 2.74 7.87
C VAL A 307 -1.23 3.47 9.14
N LEU A 308 -0.13 4.23 9.10
CA LEU A 308 0.32 5.05 10.22
C LEU A 308 -0.31 6.45 10.21
N ASN A 309 -0.04 7.24 11.25
CA ASN A 309 -0.40 8.65 11.28
C ASN A 309 0.04 9.35 9.99
N ASP A 310 -0.78 10.26 9.50
CA ASP A 310 -0.56 11.05 8.28
C ASP A 310 -0.48 10.24 6.97
N GLU A 311 -0.59 8.92 7.02
CA GLU A 311 -0.59 8.12 5.81
C GLU A 311 -1.92 8.20 5.08
N LYS A 312 -1.80 8.28 3.75
CA LYS A 312 -2.91 8.45 2.84
C LYS A 312 -3.66 7.14 2.62
N PHE A 313 -4.97 7.22 2.52
CA PHE A 313 -5.83 6.13 2.08
C PHE A 313 -7.05 6.66 1.33
N TRP A 314 -7.62 5.80 0.49
CA TRP A 314 -8.83 6.05 -0.28
C TRP A 314 -10.01 5.29 0.30
N LEU A 315 -11.21 5.68 -0.12
CA LEU A 315 -12.46 4.98 0.14
C LEU A 315 -13.09 4.53 -1.18
N ALA A 316 -13.78 3.41 -1.12
CA ALA A 316 -14.75 3.00 -2.12
C ALA A 316 -15.99 2.46 -1.41
N VAL A 317 -17.17 2.74 -1.95
CA VAL A 317 -18.42 2.16 -1.46
C VAL A 317 -19.06 1.34 -2.58
N GLN A 318 -19.42 0.09 -2.31
CA GLN A 318 -19.89 -0.89 -3.31
C GLN A 318 -21.16 -1.61 -2.87
#